data_AF-A0A8T5LWD0-F1
#
_entry.id   AF-A0A8T5LWD0-F1
#
_cell.length_a   1.000
_cell.length_b   1.000
_cell.length_c   1.000
_cell.angle_alpha   90.00
_cell.angle_beta   90.00
_cell.angle_gamma   90.00
#
_symmetry.space_group_name_H-M   'P 1'
#
loop_
_entity.id
_entity.type
_entity.pdbx_description
1 polymer ?
#
loop_
_entity_poly.entity_id
_entity_poly.type
_entity_poly.pdbx_seq_one_letter_code
_entity_poly.pdbx_strand_id
1 'polypeptide(L)' 'VIKGDIIIARVTDPRYTTYIRKCKGIVTDEGGILSHTAIISRELGIPCIIGTKNATTTFKDNDLVEIDADKGTVRRIKKQ' A
#
# COMPACT_ATOMS: atom_id res chain seq x y z
N VAL A 1 0.62 8.63 9.06
CA VAL A 1 1.41 8.58 7.81
C VAL A 1 2.41 9.73 7.81
N ILE A 2 3.63 9.40 8.22
CA ILE A 2 4.80 10.25 7.99
C ILE A 2 5.34 10.00 6.59
N LYS A 3 6.15 10.94 6.08
CA LYS A 3 6.78 10.80 4.78
C LYS A 3 7.70 9.57 4.80
N GLY A 4 7.45 8.60 3.92
CA GLY A 4 8.19 7.34 3.93
C GLY A 4 7.35 6.11 4.28
N ASP A 5 6.18 6.31 4.89
CA ASP A 5 5.34 5.20 5.34
C ASP A 5 4.72 4.43 4.17
N ILE A 6 4.41 3.16 4.44
CA ILE A 6 3.61 2.32 3.58
C ILE A 6 2.19 2.26 4.15
N ILE A 7 1.19 2.48 3.29
CA ILE A 7 -0.21 2.42 3.66
C ILE A 7 -0.72 1.01 3.40
N ILE A 8 -1.19 0.33 4.43
CA ILE A 8 -1.92 -0.94 4.31
C ILE A 8 -3.36 -0.69 4.74
N ALA A 9 -4.31 -0.92 3.84
CA ALA A 9 -5.73 -0.66 4.10
C ALA A 9 -6.61 -1.68 3.39
N ARG A 10 -7.83 -1.92 3.90
CA ARG A 10 -8.74 -2.87 3.26
C ARG A 10 -9.21 -2.36 1.90
N VAL A 11 -9.67 -1.11 1.89
CA VAL A 11 -10.04 -0.33 0.72
C VAL A 11 -9.51 1.09 0.94
N THR A 12 -9.24 1.81 -0.14
CA THR A 12 -8.88 3.23 -0.08
C THR A 12 -9.93 4.08 -0.76
N ASP A 13 -10.17 5.24 -0.18
CA ASP A 13 -11.19 6.20 -0.57
C ASP A 13 -10.51 7.51 -0.99
N PRO A 14 -11.13 8.37 -1.82
CA PRO A 14 -10.60 9.69 -2.19
C PRO A 14 -10.11 10.55 -1.02
N ARG A 15 -10.67 10.39 0.19
CA ARG A 15 -10.21 11.04 1.42
C ARG A 15 -8.76 10.69 1.80
N TYR A 16 -8.22 9.58 1.28
CA TYR A 16 -6.85 9.13 1.54
C TYR A 16 -5.82 9.80 0.64
N THR A 17 -6.23 10.61 -0.34
CA THR A 17 -5.34 11.26 -1.32
C THR A 17 -4.17 12.00 -0.67
N THR A 18 -4.42 12.73 0.43
CA THR A 18 -3.37 13.47 1.14
C THR A 18 -2.33 12.55 1.77
N TYR A 19 -2.75 11.37 2.25
CA TYR A 19 -1.85 10.37 2.82
C TYR A 19 -1.09 9.62 1.72
N ILE A 20 -1.79 9.27 0.65
CA ILE A 20 -1.23 8.62 -0.55
C ILE A 20 -0.09 9.46 -1.13
N ARG A 21 -0.26 10.79 -1.22
CA ARG A 21 0.81 11.69 -1.70
C ARG A 21 2.05 11.72 -0.81
N LYS A 22 1.96 11.31 0.45
CA LYS A 22 3.08 11.30 1.41
C LYS A 22 3.71 9.91 1.57
N CYS A 23 3.00 8.86 1.16
CA CYS A 23 3.45 7.49 1.34
C CYS A 23 4.49 7.08 0.29
N LYS A 24 5.22 6.00 0.57
CA LYS A 24 6.17 5.37 -0.35
C LYS A 24 5.68 4.07 -0.96
N GLY A 25 4.53 3.57 -0.50
CA GLY A 25 3.90 2.39 -1.06
C GLY A 25 2.50 2.21 -0.53
N ILE A 26 1.67 1.50 -1.29
CA ILE A 26 0.27 1.24 -0.96
C ILE A 26 -0.03 -0.25 -1.12
N VAL A 27 -0.71 -0.83 -0.15
CA VAL A 27 -1.20 -2.20 -0.19
C VAL A 27 -2.67 -2.20 0.17
N THR A 28 -3.51 -2.80 -0.69
CA THR A 28 -4.93 -2.98 -0.38
C THR A 28 -5.42 -4.40 -0.50
N ASP A 29 -6.30 -4.79 0.42
CA ASP A 29 -6.92 -6.12 0.39
C ASP A 29 -7.96 -6.27 -0.70
N GLU A 30 -8.67 -5.19 -0.98
CA GLU A 30 -9.71 -5.11 -1.99
C GLU A 30 -9.33 -4.05 -3.04
N GLY A 31 -9.90 -4.22 -4.23
CA GLY A 31 -9.66 -3.35 -5.37
C GLY A 31 -9.16 -4.11 -6.59
N GLY A 32 -9.47 -3.56 -7.76
CA GLY A 32 -9.01 -4.07 -9.05
C GLY A 32 -8.00 -3.13 -9.71
N ILE A 33 -7.45 -3.56 -10.85
CA ILE A 33 -6.44 -2.81 -11.59
C ILE A 33 -6.91 -1.41 -12.03
N LEU A 34 -8.22 -1.22 -12.14
CA LEU A 34 -8.92 0.03 -12.48
C LEU A 34 -9.44 0.80 -11.26
N SER A 35 -9.10 0.36 -10.04
CA SER A 35 -9.53 1.06 -8.81
C SER A 35 -8.90 2.44 -8.69
N HIS A 36 -9.56 3.33 -7.95
CA HIS A 36 -9.05 4.66 -7.60
C HIS A 36 -7.60 4.59 -7.10
N THR A 37 -7.32 3.64 -6.22
CA THR A 37 -5.98 3.35 -5.68
C THR A 37 -4.96 3.05 -6.75
N ALA A 38 -5.31 2.16 -7.68
CA ALA A 38 -4.39 1.70 -8.72
C ALA A 38 -4.13 2.79 -9.77
N ILE A 39 -5.10 3.66 -10.03
CA ILE A 39 -4.95 4.80 -10.94
C ILE A 39 -4.05 5.86 -10.28
N ILE A 40 -4.41 6.34 -9.08
CA ILE A 40 -3.67 7.41 -8.40
C ILE A 40 -2.23 6.98 -8.07
N SER A 41 -2.00 5.70 -7.75
CA SER A 41 -0.65 5.21 -7.45
C SER A 41 0.25 5.27 -8.68
N ARG A 42 -0.29 4.97 -9.88
CA ARG A 42 0.44 5.07 -11.14
C ARG A 42 0.75 6.53 -11.50
N GLU A 43 -0.22 7.42 -11.34
CA GLU A 43 -0.03 8.86 -11.58
C GLU A 43 1.05 9.46 -10.68
N LEU A 44 1.14 8.99 -9.44
CA LEU A 44 2.11 9.47 -8.46
C LEU A 44 3.45 8.70 -8.50
N GLY A 45 3.57 7.65 -9.32
CA GLY A 45 4.76 6.81 -9.38
C GLY A 45 5.06 6.05 -8.08
N ILE A 46 4.02 5.69 -7.34
CA ILE A 46 4.12 5.00 -6.05
C ILE A 46 3.87 3.50 -6.25
N PRO A 47 4.74 2.60 -5.75
CA PRO A 47 4.53 1.17 -5.83
C PRO A 47 3.23 0.79 -5.09
N CYS A 48 2.38 0.02 -5.76
CA CYS A 48 1.05 -0.31 -5.28
C CYS A 48 0.72 -1.78 -5.53
N ILE A 49 0.25 -2.47 -4.49
CA ILE A 49 -0.28 -3.82 -4.55
C ILE A 49 -1.75 -3.76 -4.13
N ILE A 50 -2.60 -4.42 -4.89
CA ILE A 50 -4.05 -4.44 -4.68
C ILE A 50 -4.55 -5.88 -4.69
N GLY A 51 -5.65 -6.14 -3.99
CA GLY A 51 -6.25 -7.48 -3.96
C GLY A 51 -5.48 -8.49 -3.11
N THR A 52 -4.75 -8.05 -2.08
CA THR A 52 -3.99 -8.95 -1.19
C THR A 52 -4.86 -9.87 -0.34
N LYS A 53 -6.15 -9.56 -0.19
CA LYS A 53 -7.17 -10.25 0.62
C LYS A 53 -6.92 -10.30 2.13
N ASN A 54 -5.66 -10.29 2.59
CA ASN A 54 -5.29 -10.49 4.00
C ASN A 54 -4.13 -9.61 4.52
N ALA A 55 -3.68 -8.60 3.78
CA ALA A 55 -2.62 -7.70 4.23
C ALA A 55 -3.01 -6.95 5.51
N THR A 56 -4.24 -6.45 5.65
CA THR A 56 -4.65 -5.75 6.88
C THR A 56 -4.70 -6.64 8.13
N THR A 57 -4.84 -7.96 7.95
CA THR A 57 -4.83 -8.92 9.05
C THR A 57 -3.44 -9.51 9.29
N THR A 58 -2.59 -9.54 8.27
CA THR A 58 -1.22 -10.08 8.32
C THR A 58 -0.24 -9.07 8.90
N PHE A 59 -0.35 -7.80 8.52
CA PHE A 59 0.52 -6.71 8.95
C PHE A 59 -0.16 -5.88 10.03
N LYS A 60 0.63 -5.39 10.98
CA LYS A 60 0.17 -4.51 12.06
C LYS A 60 0.86 -3.16 11.96
N ASP A 61 0.25 -2.15 12.57
CA ASP A 61 0.85 -0.82 12.67
C ASP A 61 2.26 -0.91 13.28
N ASN A 62 3.19 -0.12 12.73
CA ASN A 62 4.63 -0.12 13.04
C ASN A 62 5.42 -1.36 12.56
N ASP A 63 4.82 -2.27 11.80
CA ASP A 63 5.59 -3.29 11.09
C ASP A 63 6.48 -2.64 10.03
N LEU A 64 7.75 -3.04 10.00
CA LEU A 64 8.61 -2.76 8.87
C LEU A 64 8.28 -3.73 7.73
N VAL A 65 7.93 -3.17 6.58
CA VAL A 65 7.50 -3.93 5.41
C VAL A 65 8.28 -3.49 4.17
N GLU A 66 8.59 -4.47 3.32
CA GLU A 66 9.16 -4.28 1.99
C GLU A 66 8.08 -4.60 0.96
N ILE A 67 7.96 -3.74 -0.06
CA ILE A 67 7.04 -3.90 -1.18
C ILE A 67 7.85 -4.09 -2.45
N ASP A 68 7.54 -5.15 -3.18
CA ASP A 68 7.97 -5.37 -4.56
C ASP A 68 6.72 -5.37 -5.45
N ALA A 69 6.48 -4.23 -6.12
CA ALA A 69 5.29 -4.04 -6.96
C ALA A 69 5.40 -4.78 -8.31
N ASP A 70 6.61 -5.05 -8.80
CA ASP A 70 6.84 -5.82 -10.03
C ASP A 70 6.49 -7.30 -9.84
N LYS A 71 6.86 -7.87 -8.68
CA LYS A 71 6.49 -9.24 -8.31
C LYS A 71 5.12 -9.34 -7.63
N GLY A 72 4.52 -8.21 -7.26
CA GLY A 72 3.27 -8.16 -6.50
C GLY A 72 3.38 -8.78 -5.10
N THR A 73 4.54 -8.66 -4.45
CA THR A 73 4.79 -9.26 -3.14
C THR A 73 5.06 -8.21 -2.07
N VAL A 74 4.50 -8.41 -0.89
CA VAL A 74 4.78 -7.64 0.32
C VAL A 74 5.30 -8.55 1.43
N ARG A 75 6.36 -8.16 2.13
CA ARG A 75 7.01 -8.98 3.16
C ARG A 75 7.36 -8.15 4.38
N ARG A 76 7.27 -8.75 5.57
CA ARG A 76 7.74 -8.14 6.82
C ARG A 76 9.25 -8.29 6.89
N ILE A 77 9.97 -7.18 7.12
CA ILE A 77 11.40 -7.19 7.40
C ILE A 77 11.60 -7.07 8.91
N LYS A 78 12.54 -7.84 9.47
CA LYS A 78 12.98 -7.65 10.85
C LYS A 78 14.26 -6.81 10.81
N LYS A 79 14.31 -5.74 11.61
CA LYS A 79 15.61 -5.15 11.95
C LYS A 79 16.38 -6.19 12.77
N GLN A 80 17.54 -6.59 12.27
CA GLN A 80 18.50 -7.43 12.97
C GLN A 80 19.30 -6.58 13.95
#